data_AF-A0A7X8C8V9-F1
#
_entry.id   AF-A0A7X8C8V9-F1
#
_cell.length_a   1.000
_cell.length_b   1.000
_cell.length_c   1.000
_cell.angle_alpha   90.00
_cell.angle_beta   90.00
_cell.angle_gamma   90.00
#
_symmetry.space_group_name_H-M   'P 1'
#
loop_
_entity.id
_entity.type
_entity.pdbx_description
1 polymer ?
#
loop_
_entity_poly.entity_id
_entity_poly.type
_entity_poly.pdbx_seq_one_letter_code
_entity_poly.pdbx_strand_id
1 'polypeptide(L)'
;MKNFSKFLFLNVFLLISWTLVAQCVKTANGLVISSEGKSIELSVVDNSAFCLSFSNSANLDKIKSVFLDERKDYSKNHFSIVSKKSVVGIKTNFGKLLYDTQKQTLTLTDSKDKILILDATLLWGDSIQKINYTLPQKSLFYGSGNFSTKNLLKSQSAGKQGNGTVDIPYCFSSVGFCTFGITANDNHPATWKAIDDTKIEWNFSGKTGNLYFCPASDLYEATNRLIALTGKSK
;
A
#
# COMPACT_ATOMS: atom_id res chain seq x y z
N MET A 1 -24.30 -8.39 72.69
CA MET A 1 -25.18 -7.82 71.64
C MET A 1 -24.61 -6.44 71.30
N LYS A 2 -24.12 -6.07 70.11
CA LYS A 2 -24.11 -6.60 68.73
C LYS A 2 -22.75 -6.23 68.08
N ASN A 3 -22.17 -7.16 67.33
CA ASN A 3 -21.15 -6.90 66.30
C ASN A 3 -21.80 -6.22 65.08
N PHE A 4 -21.07 -5.40 64.32
CA PHE A 4 -21.12 -5.25 62.83
C PHE A 4 -20.08 -4.19 62.42
N SER A 5 -18.85 -4.61 62.10
CA SER A 5 -18.27 -4.84 60.76
C SER A 5 -17.92 -3.57 59.97
N LYS A 6 -16.61 -3.40 59.77
CA LYS A 6 -15.94 -2.47 58.84
C LYS A 6 -16.53 -2.56 57.42
N PHE A 7 -16.80 -1.43 56.79
CA PHE A 7 -16.88 -1.34 55.33
C PHE A 7 -15.77 -0.42 54.83
N LEU A 8 -14.69 -1.03 54.36
CA LEU A 8 -13.65 -0.38 53.59
C LEU A 8 -14.15 -0.32 52.14
N PHE A 9 -14.46 0.87 51.63
CA PHE A 9 -14.77 1.04 50.21
C PHE A 9 -13.47 0.93 49.40
N LEU A 10 -13.20 -0.25 48.87
CA LEU A 10 -12.16 -0.49 47.89
C LEU A 10 -12.65 -0.01 46.52
N ASN A 11 -12.27 1.21 46.13
CA ASN A 11 -12.45 1.68 44.76
C ASN A 11 -11.48 0.93 43.84
N VAL A 12 -11.94 -0.17 43.27
CA VAL A 12 -11.25 -0.83 42.16
C VAL A 12 -11.49 0.02 40.91
N PHE A 13 -10.56 0.92 40.59
CA PHE A 13 -10.47 1.49 39.26
C PHE A 13 -10.03 0.38 38.30
N LEU A 14 -11.01 -0.25 37.65
CA LEU A 14 -10.78 -1.04 36.44
C LEU A 14 -10.34 -0.08 35.33
N LEU A 15 -9.03 0.12 35.19
CA LEU A 15 -8.42 0.64 33.98
C LEU A 15 -8.62 -0.41 32.89
N ILE A 16 -9.81 -0.42 32.28
CA ILE A 16 -10.01 -1.05 30.99
C ILE A 16 -9.25 -0.15 30.02
N SER A 17 -8.03 -0.53 29.65
CA SER A 17 -7.37 0.05 28.50
C SER A 17 -8.16 -0.38 27.27
N TRP A 18 -9.02 0.52 26.79
CA TRP A 18 -9.61 0.39 25.47
C TRP A 18 -8.47 0.57 24.46
N THR A 19 -7.80 -0.51 24.10
CA THR A 19 -7.06 -0.51 22.84
C THR A 19 -8.09 -0.26 21.76
N LEU A 20 -8.04 0.92 21.14
CA LEU A 20 -8.83 1.23 19.96
C LEU A 20 -8.45 0.19 18.90
N VAL A 21 -9.28 -0.85 18.78
CA VAL A 21 -9.14 -1.83 17.71
C VAL A 21 -9.44 -1.07 16.43
N ALA A 22 -8.48 -1.02 15.51
CA ALA A 22 -8.68 -0.41 14.20
C ALA A 22 -9.95 -0.98 13.56
N GLN A 23 -10.91 -0.12 13.26
CA GLN A 23 -12.19 -0.56 12.71
C GLN A 23 -11.96 -0.98 11.26
N CYS A 24 -12.15 -2.28 10.99
CA CYS A 24 -12.05 -2.83 9.65
C CYS A 24 -13.45 -2.86 9.01
N VAL A 25 -13.64 -2.12 7.92
CA VAL A 25 -14.92 -2.03 7.20
C VAL A 25 -14.73 -2.54 5.77
N LYS A 26 -15.54 -3.51 5.36
CA LYS A 26 -15.53 -4.03 3.99
C LYS A 26 -16.08 -2.97 3.01
N THR A 27 -15.41 -2.79 1.88
CA THR A 27 -15.85 -1.93 0.77
C THR A 27 -16.23 -2.78 -0.45
N ALA A 28 -16.73 -2.12 -1.50
CA ALA A 28 -16.99 -2.78 -2.79
C ALA A 28 -15.71 -3.38 -3.41
N ASN A 29 -14.54 -2.81 -3.11
CA ASN A 29 -13.26 -3.20 -3.72
C ASN A 29 -12.27 -3.81 -2.74
N GLY A 30 -12.57 -3.85 -1.44
CA GLY A 30 -11.65 -4.34 -0.45
C GLY A 30 -12.05 -4.08 1.00
N LEU A 31 -11.14 -3.45 1.74
CA LEU A 31 -11.22 -3.25 3.19
C LEU A 31 -10.60 -1.90 3.58
N VAL A 32 -11.35 -1.07 4.29
CA VAL A 32 -10.85 0.14 4.97
C VAL A 32 -10.48 -0.20 6.40
N ILE A 33 -9.36 0.34 6.86
CA ILE A 33 -8.85 0.24 8.22
C ILE A 33 -8.56 1.65 8.69
N SER A 34 -9.29 2.11 9.71
CA SER A 34 -9.13 3.46 10.26
C SER A 34 -8.63 3.41 11.70
N SER A 35 -7.71 4.32 12.03
CA SER A 35 -7.16 4.50 13.38
C SER A 35 -6.66 5.93 13.56
N GLU A 36 -6.97 6.55 14.70
CA GLU A 36 -6.43 7.85 15.12
C GLU A 36 -6.55 8.97 14.05
N GLY A 37 -7.71 9.07 13.40
CA GLY A 37 -7.96 10.09 12.37
C GLY A 37 -7.22 9.84 11.04
N LYS A 38 -6.61 8.67 10.87
CA LYS A 38 -5.97 8.21 9.64
C LYS A 38 -6.69 6.99 9.10
N SER A 39 -6.64 6.80 7.79
CA SER A 39 -7.28 5.67 7.13
C SER A 39 -6.38 5.09 6.06
N ILE A 40 -6.42 3.77 5.95
CA ILE A 40 -5.89 3.04 4.80
C ILE A 40 -7.00 2.19 4.20
N GLU A 41 -6.98 2.02 2.88
CA GLU A 41 -7.77 1.01 2.19
C GLU A 41 -6.83 0.07 1.45
N LEU A 42 -7.04 -1.22 1.69
CA LEU A 42 -6.58 -2.26 0.80
C LEU A 42 -7.70 -2.47 -0.21
N SER A 43 -7.41 -2.43 -1.50
CA SER A 43 -8.41 -2.67 -2.54
C SER A 43 -7.84 -3.45 -3.72
N VAL A 44 -8.73 -4.04 -4.51
CA VAL A 44 -8.42 -4.65 -5.80
C VAL A 44 -8.73 -3.67 -6.92
N VAL A 45 -7.87 -3.64 -7.92
CA VAL A 45 -7.99 -2.78 -9.09
C VAL A 45 -7.86 -3.64 -10.34
N ASP A 46 -8.93 -3.65 -11.14
CA ASP A 46 -9.02 -4.30 -12.46
C ASP A 46 -8.62 -5.78 -12.48
N ASN A 47 -8.84 -6.50 -11.36
CA ASN A 47 -8.37 -7.89 -11.17
C ASN A 47 -6.88 -8.13 -11.50
N SER A 48 -6.06 -7.08 -11.42
CA SER A 48 -4.66 -7.14 -11.85
C SER A 48 -3.69 -6.53 -10.85
N ALA A 49 -4.19 -5.69 -9.94
CA ALA A 49 -3.38 -5.04 -8.92
C ALA A 49 -4.12 -5.01 -7.59
N PHE A 50 -3.34 -4.98 -6.51
CA PHE A 50 -3.80 -4.43 -5.25
C PHE A 50 -3.46 -2.94 -5.18
N CYS A 51 -4.22 -2.18 -4.41
CA CYS A 51 -3.90 -0.80 -4.08
C CYS A 51 -3.93 -0.63 -2.55
N LEU A 52 -2.87 -0.04 -2.00
CA LEU A 52 -2.89 0.58 -0.68
C LEU A 52 -3.15 2.07 -0.90
N SER A 53 -4.39 2.49 -0.64
CA SER A 53 -4.74 3.91 -0.55
C SER A 53 -4.57 4.36 0.90
N PHE A 54 -4.03 5.55 1.13
CA PHE A 54 -3.86 6.09 2.47
C PHE A 54 -4.26 7.56 2.53
N SER A 55 -4.72 7.98 3.70
CA SER A 55 -5.13 9.35 3.99
C SER A 55 -4.88 9.69 5.45
N ASN A 56 -4.32 10.88 5.70
CA ASN A 56 -4.22 11.47 7.04
C ASN A 56 -5.57 12.13 7.47
N SER A 57 -6.67 11.53 7.03
CA SER A 57 -8.05 11.88 7.34
C SER A 57 -8.85 10.60 7.62
N ALA A 58 -9.95 10.73 8.34
CA ALA A 58 -10.89 9.63 8.58
C ALA A 58 -11.53 9.13 7.27
N ASN A 59 -11.52 9.95 6.21
CA ASN A 59 -12.06 9.59 4.91
C ASN A 59 -10.96 9.41 3.87
N LEU A 60 -11.17 8.44 2.97
CA LEU A 60 -10.35 8.20 1.80
C LEU A 60 -11.04 8.78 0.57
N ASP A 61 -10.53 9.91 0.10
CA ASP A 61 -11.00 10.51 -1.15
C ASP A 61 -10.36 9.83 -2.36
N LYS A 62 -11.12 9.70 -3.44
CA LYS A 62 -10.61 9.17 -4.70
C LYS A 62 -9.55 10.13 -5.26
N ILE A 63 -8.34 9.63 -5.46
CA ILE A 63 -7.29 10.36 -6.16
C ILE A 63 -7.54 10.29 -7.67
N LYS A 64 -7.67 11.46 -8.31
CA LYS A 64 -7.64 11.60 -9.76
C LYS A 64 -6.19 11.89 -10.18
N SER A 65 -5.72 11.22 -11.21
CA SER A 65 -4.35 11.36 -11.70
C SER A 65 -4.30 11.17 -13.21
N VAL A 66 -3.48 11.98 -13.88
CA VAL A 66 -3.20 11.87 -15.32
C VAL A 66 -2.55 10.55 -15.70
N PHE A 67 -1.96 9.85 -14.73
CA PHE A 67 -1.32 8.56 -14.98
C PHE A 67 -2.30 7.37 -14.97
N LEU A 68 -3.55 7.54 -14.52
CA LEU A 68 -4.52 6.45 -14.39
C LEU A 68 -5.55 6.49 -15.53
N ASP A 69 -5.94 5.33 -16.04
CA ASP A 69 -7.11 5.24 -16.93
C ASP A 69 -8.39 5.35 -16.10
N GLU A 70 -9.17 6.41 -16.31
CA GLU A 70 -10.40 6.65 -15.55
C GLU A 70 -11.56 5.70 -15.93
N ARG A 71 -11.44 4.93 -17.03
CA ARG A 71 -12.51 4.07 -17.57
C ARG A 71 -12.55 2.68 -16.92
N LYS A 72 -12.03 2.54 -15.70
CA LYS A 72 -11.94 1.25 -15.01
C LYS A 72 -13.29 0.85 -14.43
N ASP A 73 -13.74 -0.32 -14.83
CA ASP A 73 -14.96 -0.94 -14.33
C ASP A 73 -14.63 -1.85 -13.13
N TYR A 74 -14.70 -1.27 -11.94
CA TYR A 74 -14.43 -1.97 -10.69
C TYR A 74 -15.51 -2.98 -10.29
N SER A 75 -16.68 -2.98 -10.96
CA SER A 75 -17.78 -3.91 -10.64
C SER A 75 -17.41 -5.38 -10.87
N LYS A 76 -16.34 -5.62 -11.64
CA LYS A 76 -15.84 -6.95 -11.98
C LYS A 76 -14.76 -7.46 -11.03
N ASN A 77 -14.38 -6.71 -9.99
CA ASN A 77 -13.34 -7.14 -9.07
C ASN A 77 -13.75 -8.41 -8.31
N HIS A 78 -12.92 -9.45 -8.39
CA HIS A 78 -13.11 -10.73 -7.72
C HIS A 78 -12.11 -10.90 -6.59
N PHE A 79 -12.60 -10.88 -5.36
CA PHE A 79 -11.77 -11.08 -4.17
C PHE A 79 -12.53 -11.71 -3.01
N SER A 80 -11.77 -12.23 -2.05
CA SER A 80 -12.26 -12.63 -0.74
C SER A 80 -11.50 -11.90 0.35
N ILE A 81 -12.17 -11.65 1.47
CA ILE A 81 -11.53 -11.07 2.66
C ILE A 81 -10.84 -12.18 3.44
N VAL A 82 -9.59 -11.94 3.83
CA VAL A 82 -8.86 -12.75 4.80
C VAL A 82 -9.00 -12.06 6.15
N SER A 83 -9.38 -12.81 7.19
CA SER A 83 -9.38 -12.31 8.57
C SER A 83 -9.04 -13.45 9.52
N LYS A 84 -7.91 -13.32 10.22
CA LYS A 84 -7.41 -14.31 11.20
C LYS A 84 -6.55 -13.60 12.25
N LYS A 85 -6.99 -13.64 13.51
CA LYS A 85 -6.31 -12.94 14.62
C LYS A 85 -6.13 -11.45 14.30
N SER A 86 -4.89 -10.94 14.34
CA SER A 86 -4.56 -9.55 13.97
C SER A 86 -4.39 -9.33 12.47
N VAL A 87 -4.44 -10.39 11.65
CA VAL A 87 -4.20 -10.27 10.20
C VAL A 87 -5.52 -10.16 9.46
N VAL A 88 -5.67 -9.07 8.71
CA VAL A 88 -6.80 -8.82 7.81
C VAL A 88 -6.27 -8.53 6.40
N GLY A 89 -7.07 -8.74 5.36
CA GLY A 89 -6.60 -8.42 4.01
C GLY A 89 -7.47 -8.98 2.90
N ILE A 90 -6.89 -9.01 1.72
CA ILE A 90 -7.57 -9.36 0.47
C ILE A 90 -6.83 -10.52 -0.18
N LYS A 91 -7.58 -11.50 -0.65
CA LYS A 91 -7.11 -12.60 -1.50
C LYS A 91 -7.79 -12.53 -2.86
N THR A 92 -6.99 -12.62 -3.91
CA THR A 92 -7.42 -12.73 -5.32
C THR A 92 -6.86 -14.01 -5.93
N ASN A 93 -7.10 -14.21 -7.24
CA ASN A 93 -6.44 -15.27 -8.01
C ASN A 93 -4.95 -14.96 -8.29
N PHE A 94 -4.53 -13.70 -8.25
CA PHE A 94 -3.16 -13.28 -8.55
C PHE A 94 -2.30 -13.07 -7.28
N GLY A 95 -2.89 -13.07 -6.09
CA GLY A 95 -2.10 -13.04 -4.85
C GLY A 95 -2.90 -12.71 -3.60
N LYS A 96 -2.18 -12.26 -2.56
CA LYS A 96 -2.77 -11.74 -1.31
C LYS A 96 -2.08 -10.46 -0.87
N LEU A 97 -2.87 -9.52 -0.39
CA LEU A 97 -2.40 -8.33 0.32
C LEU A 97 -2.93 -8.38 1.75
N LEU A 98 -2.04 -8.59 2.71
CA LEU A 98 -2.38 -8.79 4.11
C LEU A 98 -1.82 -7.67 4.96
N TYR A 99 -2.56 -7.22 5.95
CA TYR A 99 -2.17 -6.23 6.94
C TYR A 99 -2.32 -6.81 8.35
N ASP A 100 -1.23 -6.79 9.12
CA ASP A 100 -1.23 -7.15 10.54
C ASP A 100 -1.53 -5.90 11.36
N THR A 101 -2.70 -5.82 11.97
CA THR A 101 -3.16 -4.65 12.73
C THR A 101 -2.37 -4.44 14.03
N GLN A 102 -1.68 -5.45 14.55
CA GLN A 102 -0.84 -5.31 15.74
C GLN A 102 0.54 -4.79 15.38
N LYS A 103 1.14 -5.31 14.30
CA LYS A 103 2.46 -4.86 13.82
C LYS A 103 2.40 -3.60 12.98
N GLN A 104 1.20 -3.27 12.47
CA GLN A 104 0.96 -2.23 11.48
C GLN A 104 1.78 -2.42 10.19
N THR A 105 1.99 -3.67 9.80
CA THR A 105 2.77 -4.03 8.62
C THR A 105 1.93 -4.75 7.58
N LEU A 106 2.33 -4.61 6.32
CA LEU A 106 1.70 -5.22 5.17
C LEU A 106 2.61 -6.27 4.54
N THR A 107 2.03 -7.38 4.08
CA THR A 107 2.69 -8.48 3.38
C THR A 107 2.02 -8.69 2.03
N LEU A 108 2.82 -8.84 0.98
CA LEU A 108 2.36 -9.20 -0.36
C LEU A 108 2.81 -10.62 -0.68
N THR A 109 1.88 -11.46 -1.16
CA THR A 109 2.21 -12.76 -1.75
C THR A 109 1.66 -12.88 -3.16
N ASP A 110 2.29 -13.73 -3.97
CA ASP A 110 1.73 -14.13 -5.27
C ASP A 110 0.62 -15.18 -5.13
N SER A 111 0.11 -15.65 -6.27
CA SER A 111 -0.94 -16.67 -6.38
C SER A 111 -0.54 -18.05 -5.83
N LYS A 112 0.76 -18.31 -5.69
CA LYS A 112 1.34 -19.54 -5.15
C LYS A 112 1.77 -19.40 -3.69
N ASP A 113 1.35 -18.32 -3.02
CA ASP A 113 1.73 -17.97 -1.66
C ASP A 113 3.23 -17.73 -1.44
N LYS A 114 3.98 -17.47 -2.53
CA LYS A 114 5.35 -16.98 -2.43
C LYS A 114 5.30 -15.54 -1.91
N ILE A 115 6.06 -15.26 -0.86
CA ILE A 115 6.20 -13.90 -0.34
C ILE A 115 6.97 -13.05 -1.37
N LEU A 116 6.45 -11.86 -1.63
CA LEU A 116 7.04 -10.88 -2.54
C LEU A 116 7.52 -9.63 -1.78
N ILE A 117 6.75 -9.22 -0.76
CA ILE A 117 7.07 -8.10 0.13
C ILE A 117 6.82 -8.50 1.58
N LEU A 118 7.79 -8.18 2.44
CA LEU A 118 7.76 -8.33 3.89
C LEU A 118 7.67 -6.98 4.58
N ASP A 119 6.91 -6.95 5.68
CA ASP A 119 6.89 -5.89 6.67
C ASP A 119 6.76 -4.46 6.10
N ALA A 120 5.94 -4.30 5.06
CA ALA A 120 5.70 -3.00 4.46
C ALA A 120 5.03 -2.07 5.49
N THR A 121 5.66 -0.95 5.79
CA THR A 121 5.23 -0.03 6.84
C THR A 121 4.95 1.35 6.24
N LEU A 122 3.78 1.90 6.54
CA LEU A 122 3.42 3.27 6.23
C LEU A 122 3.85 4.18 7.38
N LEU A 123 4.75 5.11 7.09
CA LEU A 123 5.23 6.11 8.03
C LEU A 123 4.56 7.45 7.72
N TRP A 124 3.89 8.00 8.73
CA TRP A 124 3.18 9.25 8.62
C TRP A 124 4.10 10.44 8.92
N GLY A 125 4.17 11.40 8.00
CA GLY A 125 4.87 12.67 8.18
C GLY A 125 3.95 13.87 7.94
N ASP A 126 4.43 15.08 8.23
CA ASP A 126 3.60 16.29 8.10
C ASP A 126 3.27 16.61 6.64
N SER A 127 4.26 16.48 5.76
CA SER A 127 4.18 16.85 4.34
C SER A 127 4.57 15.73 3.37
N ILE A 128 5.25 14.68 3.86
CA ILE A 128 5.68 13.54 3.07
C ILE A 128 5.32 12.27 3.83
N GLN A 129 4.57 11.39 3.19
CA GLN A 129 4.32 10.04 3.69
C GLN A 129 5.33 9.08 3.07
N LYS A 130 5.72 8.05 3.81
CA LYS A 130 6.67 7.04 3.31
C LYS A 130 6.11 5.64 3.42
N ILE A 131 6.41 4.81 2.43
CA ILE A 131 6.16 3.37 2.52
C ILE A 131 7.50 2.66 2.36
N ASN A 132 7.93 1.99 3.42
CA ASN A 132 9.17 1.22 3.43
C ASN A 132 8.83 -0.26 3.41
N TYR A 133 9.52 -1.04 2.61
CA TYR A 133 9.34 -2.49 2.62
C TYR A 133 10.62 -3.27 2.33
N THR A 134 10.61 -4.52 2.78
CA THR A 134 11.72 -5.46 2.62
C THR A 134 11.33 -6.58 1.65
N LEU A 135 12.31 -7.08 0.92
CA LEU A 135 12.19 -8.18 -0.01
C LEU A 135 12.75 -9.46 0.62
N PRO A 136 12.18 -10.63 0.32
CA PRO A 136 12.67 -11.90 0.86
C PRO A 136 14.06 -12.30 0.31
N GLN A 137 14.51 -11.67 -0.77
CA GLN A 137 15.79 -11.93 -1.42
C GLN A 137 16.26 -10.69 -2.19
N LYS A 138 17.54 -10.67 -2.59
CA LYS A 138 18.10 -9.61 -3.43
C LYS A 138 17.32 -9.46 -4.74
N SER A 139 17.21 -8.22 -5.19
CA SER A 139 16.49 -7.84 -6.39
C SER A 139 17.32 -6.91 -7.25
N LEU A 140 17.17 -7.06 -8.55
CA LEU A 140 17.43 -6.00 -9.51
C LEU A 140 16.16 -5.16 -9.66
N PHE A 141 16.32 -3.85 -9.88
CA PHE A 141 15.20 -2.93 -10.04
C PHE A 141 15.21 -2.27 -11.42
N TYR A 142 14.03 -2.14 -12.00
CA TYR A 142 13.79 -1.64 -13.34
C TYR A 142 12.61 -0.67 -13.35
N GLY A 143 12.48 0.12 -14.41
CA GLY A 143 11.34 1.01 -14.62
C GLY A 143 11.72 2.48 -14.52
N SER A 144 10.86 3.26 -13.88
CA SER A 144 10.99 4.71 -13.66
C SER A 144 11.08 5.63 -14.87
N GLY A 145 11.18 5.16 -16.10
CA GLY A 145 11.38 6.03 -17.26
C GLY A 145 12.84 6.49 -17.41
N ASN A 146 13.04 7.61 -18.11
CA ASN A 146 14.35 8.01 -18.65
C ASN A 146 14.85 9.39 -18.17
N PHE A 147 14.25 10.01 -17.14
CA PHE A 147 14.67 11.34 -16.67
C PHE A 147 15.97 11.30 -15.88
N SER A 148 16.05 10.42 -14.88
CA SER A 148 17.18 10.38 -13.96
C SER A 148 18.44 9.74 -14.55
N THR A 149 18.28 8.66 -15.33
CA THR A 149 19.37 7.94 -16.00
C THR A 149 18.84 7.18 -17.23
N LYS A 150 19.72 6.89 -18.21
CA LYS A 150 19.43 5.95 -19.31
C LYS A 150 19.74 4.49 -18.94
N ASN A 151 20.12 4.23 -17.68
CA ASN A 151 20.48 2.89 -17.24
C ASN A 151 19.24 2.02 -17.16
N LEU A 152 19.37 0.78 -17.64
CA LEU A 152 18.33 -0.23 -17.52
C LEU A 152 18.05 -0.57 -16.04
N LEU A 153 19.11 -0.76 -15.26
CA LEU A 153 19.03 -0.92 -13.82
C LEU A 153 18.83 0.45 -13.15
N LYS A 154 17.84 0.49 -12.27
CA LYS A 154 17.49 1.67 -11.49
C LYS A 154 17.80 1.43 -10.02
N SER A 155 18.21 2.46 -9.31
CA SER A 155 18.25 2.48 -7.84
C SER A 155 17.27 3.49 -7.25
N GLN A 156 16.62 4.30 -8.10
CA GLN A 156 15.65 5.31 -7.70
C GLN A 156 14.84 5.81 -8.90
N SER A 157 13.73 6.49 -8.63
CA SER A 157 13.04 7.37 -9.57
C SER A 157 13.31 8.85 -9.26
N ALA A 158 13.05 9.74 -10.22
CA ALA A 158 12.94 11.18 -9.98
C ALA A 158 11.46 11.61 -9.92
N GLY A 159 11.17 12.58 -9.05
CA GLY A 159 9.83 13.14 -8.87
C GLY A 159 9.59 14.39 -9.70
N LYS A 160 10.03 14.42 -10.97
CA LYS A 160 9.97 15.63 -11.81
C LYS A 160 9.30 15.35 -13.15
N GLN A 161 8.48 16.31 -13.59
CA GLN A 161 7.98 16.42 -14.95
C GLN A 161 8.70 17.59 -15.65
N GLY A 162 9.12 17.42 -16.90
CA GLY A 162 9.72 18.48 -17.72
C GLY A 162 9.45 18.27 -19.21
N ASN A 163 9.73 19.28 -20.04
CA ASN A 163 9.50 19.21 -21.49
C ASN A 163 10.26 18.03 -22.12
N GLY A 164 9.51 17.02 -22.58
CA GLY A 164 10.03 15.88 -23.35
C GLY A 164 10.56 14.69 -22.54
N THR A 165 10.53 14.74 -21.20
CA THR A 165 11.09 13.68 -20.35
C THR A 165 10.21 13.47 -19.12
N VAL A 166 9.70 12.25 -18.93
CA VAL A 166 8.80 11.89 -17.82
C VAL A 166 9.41 10.71 -17.07
N ASP A 167 9.69 10.90 -15.78
CA ASP A 167 9.86 9.75 -14.88
C ASP A 167 8.48 9.26 -14.45
N ILE A 168 8.25 7.96 -14.64
CA ILE A 168 7.01 7.30 -14.28
C ILE A 168 7.22 6.78 -12.85
N PRO A 169 6.31 7.00 -11.89
CA PRO A 169 6.47 6.53 -10.52
C PRO A 169 6.24 5.01 -10.41
N TYR A 170 7.11 4.23 -11.04
CA TYR A 170 6.98 2.79 -11.27
C TYR A 170 8.29 2.07 -10.97
N CYS A 171 8.21 0.93 -10.29
CA CYS A 171 9.33 0.04 -10.01
C CYS A 171 8.94 -1.41 -10.30
N PHE A 172 9.73 -2.11 -11.09
CA PHE A 172 9.68 -3.58 -11.18
C PHE A 172 10.85 -4.19 -10.40
N SER A 173 10.55 -5.17 -9.57
CA SER A 173 11.52 -5.97 -8.82
C SER A 173 11.62 -7.37 -9.42
N SER A 174 12.86 -7.84 -9.62
CA SER A 174 13.13 -9.20 -10.09
C SER A 174 12.71 -10.30 -9.09
N VAL A 175 12.17 -9.95 -7.92
CA VAL A 175 11.51 -10.90 -6.99
C VAL A 175 10.19 -11.42 -7.56
N GLY A 176 9.56 -10.68 -8.49
CA GLY A 176 8.34 -11.08 -9.19
C GLY A 176 7.15 -10.17 -8.90
N PHE A 177 7.35 -8.85 -8.87
CA PHE A 177 6.26 -7.89 -8.78
C PHE A 177 6.66 -6.51 -9.31
N CYS A 178 5.66 -5.68 -9.60
CA CYS A 178 5.84 -4.25 -9.76
C CYS A 178 5.01 -3.42 -8.79
N THR A 179 5.47 -2.20 -8.57
CA THR A 179 4.81 -1.17 -7.78
C THR A 179 4.66 0.10 -8.58
N PHE A 180 3.56 0.81 -8.36
CA PHE A 180 3.25 2.07 -9.03
C PHE A 180 2.65 3.05 -8.03
N GLY A 181 3.25 4.22 -7.86
CA GLY A 181 2.88 5.19 -6.83
C GLY A 181 2.18 6.42 -7.41
N ILE A 182 1.06 6.83 -6.81
CA ILE A 182 0.31 8.02 -7.19
C ILE A 182 0.12 8.92 -5.97
N THR A 183 0.31 10.22 -6.16
CA THR A 183 -0.01 11.26 -5.17
C THR A 183 -1.26 12.01 -5.59
N ALA A 184 -1.85 12.80 -4.69
CA ALA A 184 -2.96 13.68 -5.04
C ALA A 184 -2.58 14.89 -5.91
N ASN A 185 -1.28 15.11 -6.16
CA ASN A 185 -0.80 16.20 -7.00
C ASN A 185 0.22 15.64 -8.00
N ASP A 186 -0.22 15.46 -9.25
CA ASP A 186 0.62 14.91 -10.31
C ASP A 186 1.90 15.73 -10.59
N ASN A 187 1.93 17.02 -10.25
CA ASN A 187 3.14 17.84 -10.34
C ASN A 187 4.20 17.47 -9.30
N HIS A 188 3.82 16.69 -8.29
CA HIS A 188 4.69 16.11 -7.27
C HIS A 188 4.44 14.60 -7.20
N PRO A 189 4.82 13.85 -8.25
CA PRO A 189 4.56 12.41 -8.31
C PRO A 189 5.33 11.68 -7.22
N ALA A 190 4.84 10.48 -6.87
CA ALA A 190 5.51 9.63 -5.91
C ALA A 190 6.92 9.26 -6.39
N THR A 191 7.86 9.09 -5.47
CA THR A 191 9.22 8.64 -5.81
C THR A 191 9.59 7.40 -5.03
N TRP A 192 10.55 6.65 -5.54
CA TRP A 192 11.11 5.51 -4.82
C TRP A 192 12.62 5.50 -4.91
N LYS A 193 13.25 4.86 -3.92
CA LYS A 193 14.67 4.52 -3.95
C LYS A 193 14.91 3.16 -3.31
N ALA A 194 15.85 2.41 -3.87
CA ALA A 194 16.45 1.27 -3.21
C ALA A 194 17.39 1.80 -2.11
N ILE A 195 17.15 1.36 -0.88
CA ILE A 195 18.10 1.54 0.23
C ILE A 195 19.27 0.57 0.05
N ASP A 196 18.93 -0.65 -0.37
CA ASP A 196 19.84 -1.71 -0.79
C ASP A 196 19.06 -2.67 -1.72
N ASP A 197 19.71 -3.75 -2.17
CA ASP A 197 19.10 -4.75 -3.09
C ASP A 197 17.89 -5.50 -2.50
N THR A 198 17.58 -5.31 -1.22
CA THR A 198 16.48 -5.96 -0.50
C THR A 198 15.48 -4.98 0.13
N LYS A 199 15.70 -3.66 0.04
CA LYS A 199 14.87 -2.67 0.71
C LYS A 199 14.54 -1.49 -0.18
N ILE A 200 13.28 -1.09 -0.19
CA ILE A 200 12.79 0.06 -0.96
C ILE A 200 12.06 1.03 -0.02
N GLU A 201 12.29 2.33 -0.23
CA GLU A 201 11.50 3.44 0.34
C GLU A 201 10.74 4.12 -0.81
N TRP A 202 9.42 4.23 -0.67
CA TRP A 202 8.57 5.11 -1.45
C TRP A 202 8.28 6.40 -0.67
N ASN A 203 8.25 7.53 -1.36
CA ASN A 203 7.91 8.84 -0.83
C ASN A 203 6.71 9.42 -1.59
N PHE A 204 5.74 9.95 -0.84
CA PHE A 204 4.52 10.55 -1.36
C PHE A 204 4.39 11.96 -0.80
N SER A 205 4.45 12.96 -1.69
CA SER A 205 4.20 14.35 -1.30
C SER A 205 2.73 14.55 -0.98
N GLY A 206 2.44 15.17 0.17
CA GLY A 206 1.08 15.42 0.65
C GLY A 206 0.63 14.44 1.75
N LYS A 207 -0.69 14.38 1.96
CA LYS A 207 -1.34 13.62 3.05
C LYS A 207 -2.12 12.40 2.56
N THR A 208 -2.23 12.22 1.25
CA THR A 208 -2.95 11.13 0.61
C THR A 208 -2.11 10.57 -0.55
N GLY A 209 -2.28 9.29 -0.84
CA GLY A 209 -1.57 8.62 -1.91
C GLY A 209 -2.04 7.19 -2.10
N ASN A 210 -1.70 6.64 -3.26
CA ASN A 210 -1.99 5.26 -3.64
C ASN A 210 -0.68 4.57 -4.03
N LEU A 211 -0.40 3.41 -3.43
CA LEU A 211 0.63 2.49 -3.90
C LEU A 211 -0.03 1.23 -4.45
N TYR A 212 0.07 1.05 -5.76
CA TYR A 212 -0.40 -0.15 -6.43
C TYR A 212 0.69 -1.23 -6.37
N PHE A 213 0.29 -2.46 -6.09
CA PHE A 213 1.14 -3.64 -6.06
C PHE A 213 0.61 -4.66 -7.06
N CYS A 214 1.45 -5.10 -7.99
CA CYS A 214 1.07 -6.08 -9.00
C CYS A 214 2.03 -7.26 -8.96
N PRO A 215 1.65 -8.39 -8.36
CA PRO A 215 2.35 -9.65 -8.56
C PRO A 215 2.50 -9.93 -10.07
N ALA A 216 3.74 -10.19 -10.50
CA ALA A 216 4.07 -10.37 -11.91
C ALA A 216 5.39 -11.14 -12.04
N SER A 217 5.39 -12.31 -12.70
CA SER A 217 6.57 -13.18 -12.75
C SER A 217 7.75 -12.58 -13.50
N ASP A 218 7.48 -11.67 -14.44
CA ASP A 218 8.46 -11.07 -15.32
C ASP A 218 8.03 -9.67 -15.79
N LEU A 219 8.90 -9.02 -16.57
CA LEU A 219 8.67 -7.67 -17.10
C LEU A 219 7.49 -7.61 -18.09
N TYR A 220 7.20 -8.68 -18.82
CA TYR A 220 6.08 -8.70 -19.77
C TYR A 220 4.76 -8.68 -19.01
N GLU A 221 4.62 -9.55 -18.01
CA GLU A 221 3.45 -9.54 -17.13
C GLU A 221 3.34 -8.19 -16.41
N ALA A 222 4.44 -7.69 -15.83
CA ALA A 222 4.44 -6.43 -15.09
C ALA A 222 4.03 -5.24 -15.96
N THR A 223 4.44 -5.21 -17.23
CA THR A 223 4.03 -4.20 -18.21
C THR A 223 2.53 -4.31 -18.52
N ASN A 224 2.01 -5.52 -18.69
CA ASN A 224 0.57 -5.72 -18.88
C ASN A 224 -0.24 -5.26 -17.66
N ARG A 225 0.27 -5.49 -16.44
CA ARG A 225 -0.35 -4.98 -15.20
C ARG A 225 -0.33 -3.45 -15.16
N LEU A 226 0.78 -2.82 -15.59
CA LEU A 226 0.86 -1.36 -15.66
C LEU A 226 -0.11 -0.80 -16.70
N ILE A 227 -0.21 -1.40 -17.89
CA ILE A 227 -1.20 -1.01 -18.92
C ILE A 227 -2.64 -1.16 -18.40
N ALA A 228 -2.91 -2.18 -17.57
CA ALA A 228 -4.19 -2.32 -16.91
C ALA A 228 -4.45 -1.23 -15.85
N LEU A 229 -3.46 -0.47 -15.41
CA LEU A 229 -3.66 0.70 -14.54
C LEU A 229 -3.71 2.01 -15.33
N THR A 230 -2.85 2.15 -16.34
CA THR A 230 -2.56 3.43 -17.01
C THR A 230 -3.21 3.57 -18.38
N GLY A 231 -3.77 2.48 -18.92
CA GLY A 231 -4.33 2.44 -20.26
C GLY A 231 -3.30 2.05 -21.33
N LYS A 232 -3.79 1.71 -22.53
CA LYS A 232 -2.94 1.36 -23.68
C LYS A 232 -2.33 2.61 -24.30
N SER A 233 -1.09 2.50 -24.78
CA SER A 233 -0.51 3.50 -25.68
C SER A 233 -1.40 3.66 -26.91
N LYS A 234 -1.58 4.90 -27.36
CA LYS A 234 -2.27 5.22 -28.60
C LYS A 234 -1.35 5.09 -29.80
#